data_AF-A0A554JEZ8-F1
#
_entry.id   AF-A0A554JEZ8-F1
#
_cell.length_a   1.000
_cell.length_b   1.000
_cell.length_c   1.000
_cell.angle_alpha   90.00
_cell.angle_beta   90.00
_cell.angle_gamma   90.00
#
_symmetry.space_group_name_H-M   'P 1'
#
loop_
_entity.id
_entity.type
_entity.pdbx_description
1 polymer ?
#
loop_
_entity_poly.entity_id
_entity_poly.type
_entity_poly.pdbx_seq_one_letter_code
_entity_poly.pdbx_strand_id
1 'polypeptide(L)'
;MNVLMVSSDAEILREGSASWERHRAYAGLFEELHIIVFTKRSKIQNPKSETNLNIKIQISKNAWVYPLNTSTKVGVFLKTIHLGKKIISSVSSFKFQVSRWVVTAQNPFELGLIAWIISRLTGARLHLQIHTDFLSPYFARHSLRNRFRTLLARFLLPPSQKVSAI
;
A
#
# COMPACT_ATOMS: atom_id res chain seq x y z
N MET A 1 -1.64 -5.09 16.56
CA MET A 1 -0.76 -4.31 15.65
C MET A 1 -1.61 -3.56 14.64
N ASN A 2 -1.16 -2.39 14.19
CA ASN A 2 -1.87 -1.58 13.18
C ASN A 2 -1.22 -1.75 11.82
N VAL A 3 -2.02 -1.80 10.76
CA VAL A 3 -1.54 -2.05 9.40
C VAL A 3 -1.98 -0.94 8.46
N LEU A 4 -1.02 -0.37 7.74
CA LEU A 4 -1.26 0.48 6.58
C LEU A 4 -0.90 -0.29 5.30
N MET A 5 -1.90 -0.68 4.53
CA MET A 5 -1.75 -1.41 3.29
C MET A 5 -1.88 -0.47 2.09
N VAL A 6 -0.95 -0.58 1.15
CA VAL A 6 -0.96 0.14 -0.13
C VAL A 6 -1.28 -0.87 -1.24
N SER A 7 -2.42 -0.68 -1.90
CA SER A 7 -3.00 -1.64 -2.85
C SER A 7 -3.47 -0.96 -4.14
N SER A 8 -3.44 -1.71 -5.25
CA SER A 8 -4.07 -1.32 -6.52
C SER A 8 -5.39 -2.05 -6.79
N ASP A 9 -5.86 -2.86 -5.83
CA ASP A 9 -7.07 -3.64 -5.96
C ASP A 9 -8.30 -2.76 -5.73
N ALA A 10 -8.89 -2.24 -6.81
CA ALA A 10 -10.07 -1.41 -6.74
C ALA A 10 -11.37 -2.20 -6.42
N GLU A 11 -11.34 -3.53 -6.45
CA GLU A 11 -12.54 -4.33 -6.16
C GLU A 11 -12.95 -4.26 -4.70
N ILE A 12 -12.00 -3.97 -3.81
CA ILE A 12 -12.26 -3.69 -2.39
C ILE A 12 -13.13 -2.44 -2.16
N LEU A 13 -13.42 -1.65 -3.19
CA LEU A 13 -14.36 -0.53 -3.10
C LEU A 13 -15.80 -0.97 -3.36
N ARG A 14 -16.02 -2.19 -3.88
CA ARG A 14 -17.35 -2.76 -4.11
C ARG A 14 -17.71 -3.64 -2.93
N GLU A 15 -18.71 -3.21 -2.17
CA GLU A 15 -19.28 -4.00 -1.09
C GLU A 15 -19.76 -5.38 -1.62
N GLY A 16 -19.46 -6.43 -0.86
CA GLY A 16 -19.80 -7.82 -1.23
C GLY A 16 -18.93 -8.44 -2.32
N SER A 17 -17.87 -7.77 -2.80
CA SER A 17 -16.89 -8.41 -3.68
C SER A 17 -16.02 -9.41 -2.92
N ALA A 18 -15.44 -10.39 -3.63
CA ALA A 18 -14.50 -11.34 -3.02
C ALA A 18 -13.28 -10.64 -2.37
N SER A 19 -12.83 -9.52 -2.93
CA SER A 19 -11.76 -8.71 -2.32
C SER A 19 -12.24 -7.98 -1.07
N TRP A 20 -13.45 -7.42 -1.08
CA TRP A 20 -14.07 -6.80 0.09
C TRP A 20 -14.17 -7.77 1.26
N GLU A 21 -14.75 -8.94 1.03
CA GLU A 21 -14.92 -9.97 2.06
C GLU A 21 -13.59 -10.47 2.63
N ARG A 22 -12.59 -10.65 1.76
CA ARG A 22 -11.24 -11.06 2.17
C ARG A 22 -10.59 -10.03 3.09
N HIS A 23 -10.63 -8.75 2.71
CA HIS A 23 -10.02 -7.70 3.55
C HIS A 23 -10.82 -7.43 4.82
N ARG A 24 -12.15 -7.64 4.78
CA ARG A 24 -12.99 -7.65 5.98
C ARG A 24 -12.59 -8.79 6.93
N ALA A 25 -12.29 -9.98 6.41
CA ALA A 25 -11.78 -11.08 7.22
C ALA A 25 -10.39 -10.75 7.81
N TYR A 26 -9.50 -10.16 7.02
CA TYR A 26 -8.17 -9.72 7.50
C TYR A 26 -8.25 -8.66 8.59
N ALA A 27 -9.27 -7.81 8.60
CA ALA A 27 -9.49 -6.85 9.68
C ALA A 27 -9.59 -7.52 11.06
N GLY A 28 -10.06 -8.77 11.14
CA GLY A 28 -10.12 -9.54 12.39
C GLY A 28 -8.76 -9.94 12.97
N LEU A 29 -7.67 -9.84 12.19
CA LEU A 29 -6.31 -10.21 12.60
C LEU A 29 -5.50 -9.02 13.16
N PHE A 30 -6.00 -7.80 12.99
CA PHE A 30 -5.28 -6.57 13.30
C PHE A 30 -6.08 -5.70 14.27
N GLU A 31 -5.39 -4.83 15.00
CA GLU A 31 -6.06 -3.82 15.84
C GLU A 31 -6.77 -2.82 14.93
N GLU A 32 -6.05 -2.28 13.95
CA GLU A 32 -6.58 -1.42 12.90
C GLU A 32 -5.99 -1.76 11.53
N LEU A 33 -6.82 -1.71 10.49
CA LEU A 33 -6.44 -1.95 9.10
C LEU A 33 -6.82 -0.75 8.23
N HIS A 34 -5.82 -0.04 7.73
CA HIS A 34 -6.00 1.08 6.81
C HIS A 34 -5.50 0.68 5.43
N ILE A 35 -6.33 0.81 4.40
CA ILE A 35 -6.00 0.37 3.05
C ILE A 35 -6.10 1.55 2.10
N ILE A 36 -4.97 2.01 1.56
CA ILE A 36 -4.94 3.02 0.51
C ILE A 36 -5.01 2.32 -0.83
N VAL A 37 -6.03 2.64 -1.62
CA VAL A 37 -6.34 1.96 -2.88
C VAL A 37 -6.22 2.92 -4.05
N PHE A 38 -5.36 2.59 -5.01
CA PHE A 38 -5.32 3.33 -6.28
C PHE A 38 -6.51 2.95 -7.14
N THR A 39 -7.30 3.95 -7.52
CA THR A 39 -8.40 3.74 -8.46
C THR A 39 -8.45 4.84 -9.50
N LYS A 40 -8.87 4.48 -10.72
CA LYS A 40 -9.20 5.47 -11.76
C LYS A 40 -10.54 6.12 -11.41
N ARG A 41 -10.67 7.43 -11.65
CA ARG A 41 -11.88 8.23 -11.39
C ARG A 41 -13.18 7.54 -11.83
N SER A 42 -13.16 6.80 -12.93
CA SER A 42 -14.32 6.12 -13.52
C SER A 42 -14.87 4.93 -12.72
N LYS A 43 -14.13 4.36 -11.77
CA LYS A 43 -14.58 3.20 -10.97
C LYS A 43 -15.17 3.58 -9.60
N ILE A 44 -15.25 4.86 -9.27
CA ILE A 44 -15.85 5.33 -8.01
C ILE A 44 -17.35 5.52 -8.26
N GLN A 45 -18.19 4.68 -7.64
CA GLN A 45 -19.65 4.69 -7.85
C GLN A 45 -20.37 5.95 -7.34
N ASN A 46 -19.65 6.94 -6.78
CA ASN A 46 -20.15 8.27 -6.51
C ASN A 46 -19.05 9.32 -6.76
N PRO A 47 -18.94 9.88 -7.97
CA PRO A 47 -17.94 10.89 -8.31
C PRO A 47 -18.38 12.27 -7.82
N LYS A 48 -18.71 12.42 -6.52
CA LYS A 48 -18.76 13.77 -5.94
C LYS A 48 -17.32 14.28 -5.86
N SER A 49 -17.02 15.09 -6.88
CA SER A 49 -16.03 16.16 -7.00
C SER A 49 -14.82 16.17 -6.05
N GLU A 50 -13.67 16.44 -6.67
CA GLU A 50 -12.42 16.87 -6.04
C GLU A 50 -11.69 15.83 -5.18
N THR A 51 -10.41 15.63 -5.51
CA THR A 51 -9.25 15.59 -4.61
C THR A 51 -9.43 15.27 -3.11
N ASN A 52 -10.33 14.36 -2.75
CA ASN A 52 -10.67 14.15 -1.35
C ASN A 52 -9.78 13.07 -0.75
N LEU A 53 -8.65 13.52 -0.21
CA LEU A 53 -7.85 12.81 0.80
C LEU A 53 -8.67 12.45 2.07
N ASN A 54 -9.96 12.83 2.12
CA ASN A 54 -10.85 12.67 3.28
C ASN A 54 -11.98 11.65 3.06
N ILE A 55 -12.13 11.06 1.86
CA ILE A 55 -13.09 9.96 1.68
C ILE A 55 -12.47 8.68 2.26
N LYS A 56 -13.11 8.13 3.28
CA LYS A 56 -12.81 6.79 3.82
C LYS A 56 -14.07 5.96 3.83
N ILE A 57 -13.97 4.73 3.34
CA ILE A 57 -15.05 3.73 3.35
C ILE A 57 -14.74 2.77 4.48
N GLN A 58 -15.65 2.61 5.42
CA GLN A 58 -15.48 1.66 6.51
C GLN A 58 -15.96 0.27 6.05
N ILE A 59 -15.07 -0.72 6.09
CA ILE A 59 -15.38 -2.10 5.69
C ILE A 59 -15.66 -3.00 6.91
N SER A 60 -15.13 -2.61 8.07
CA SER A 60 -15.32 -3.27 9.37
C SER A 60 -15.17 -2.25 10.49
N LYS A 61 -15.51 -2.63 11.73
CA LYS A 61 -15.38 -1.76 12.93
C LYS A 61 -13.98 -1.14 13.05
N ASN A 62 -12.95 -1.86 12.62
CA ASN A 62 -11.55 -1.48 12.72
C ASN A 62 -10.81 -1.46 11.36
N ALA A 63 -11.54 -1.34 10.25
CA ALA A 63 -10.92 -1.30 8.92
C ALA A 63 -11.51 -0.25 7.99
N TRP A 64 -10.62 0.51 7.35
CA TRP A 64 -10.95 1.64 6.50
C TRP A 64 -10.20 1.60 5.18
N VAL A 65 -10.91 1.88 4.11
CA VAL A 65 -10.39 1.97 2.75
C VAL A 65 -10.41 3.41 2.29
N TYR A 66 -9.27 3.87 1.77
CA TYR A 66 -9.03 5.23 1.28
C TYR A 66 -8.84 5.17 -0.24
N PRO A 67 -9.90 5.40 -1.03
CA PRO A 67 -9.75 5.49 -2.48
C PRO A 67 -8.95 6.73 -2.85
N LEU A 68 -7.80 6.53 -3.49
CA LEU A 68 -7.00 7.61 -4.03
C LEU A 68 -7.14 7.66 -5.55
N ASN A 69 -7.70 8.76 -6.03
CA ASN A 69 -7.85 9.05 -7.44
C ASN A 69 -6.98 10.24 -7.83
N THR A 70 -6.27 10.12 -8.95
CA THR A 70 -5.57 11.26 -9.53
C THR A 70 -5.37 11.06 -11.04
N SER A 71 -5.19 12.17 -11.76
CA SER A 71 -4.97 12.17 -13.21
C SER A 71 -3.52 11.84 -13.62
N THR A 72 -2.53 11.99 -12.74
CA THR A 72 -1.10 11.79 -13.02
C THR A 72 -0.42 10.79 -12.07
N LYS A 73 0.39 9.86 -12.60
CA LYS A 73 1.09 8.83 -11.79
C LYS A 73 1.97 9.44 -10.67
N VAL A 74 2.65 10.54 -10.95
CA VAL A 74 3.52 11.22 -9.97
C VAL A 74 2.71 11.90 -8.86
N GLY A 75 1.59 12.55 -9.20
CA GLY A 75 0.72 13.16 -8.19
C GLY A 75 0.14 12.14 -7.22
N VAL A 76 -0.10 10.91 -7.68
CA VAL A 76 -0.66 9.83 -6.84
C VAL A 76 0.38 9.36 -5.84
N PHE A 77 1.64 9.29 -6.27
CA PHE A 77 2.76 8.90 -5.43
C PHE A 77 2.91 9.84 -4.22
N LEU A 78 3.02 11.15 -4.47
CA LEU A 78 3.18 12.13 -3.40
C LEU A 78 1.96 12.19 -2.47
N LYS A 79 0.75 12.13 -3.04
CA LYS A 79 -0.50 12.12 -2.25
C LYS A 79 -0.61 10.89 -1.36
N THR A 80 -0.19 9.72 -1.84
CA THR A 80 -0.20 8.50 -1.02
C THR A 80 0.74 8.61 0.16
N ILE A 81 1.93 9.15 -0.06
CA ILE A 81 2.92 9.35 1.01
C ILE A 81 2.35 10.32 2.05
N HIS A 82 1.77 11.43 1.61
CA HIS A 82 1.15 12.41 2.50
C HIS A 82 0.00 11.81 3.30
N LEU A 83 -0.89 11.06 2.64
CA LEU A 83 -2.03 10.41 3.28
C LEU A 83 -1.59 9.34 4.28
N GLY A 84 -0.64 8.47 3.90
CA GLY A 84 -0.11 7.44 4.78
C GLY A 84 0.55 8.02 6.02
N LYS A 85 1.34 9.09 5.85
CA LYS A 85 1.91 9.83 6.98
C LYS A 85 0.81 10.40 7.87
N LYS A 86 -0.20 11.05 7.29
CA LYS A 86 -1.33 11.65 8.01
C LYS A 86 -2.09 10.60 8.84
N ILE A 87 -2.37 9.43 8.28
CA ILE A 87 -3.06 8.33 8.97
C ILE A 87 -2.24 7.90 10.19
N ILE A 88 -0.97 7.55 9.99
CA ILE A 88 -0.10 7.07 11.07
C ILE A 88 0.06 8.13 12.16
N SER A 89 0.28 9.40 11.79
CA SER A 89 0.43 10.50 12.75
C SER A 89 -0.87 10.86 13.46
N SER A 90 -2.03 10.68 12.82
CA SER A 90 -3.33 10.98 13.43
C SER A 90 -3.74 9.97 14.49
N VAL A 91 -3.33 8.72 14.31
CA VAL A 91 -3.66 7.62 15.24
C VAL A 91 -2.56 7.48 16.30
N SER A 92 -1.30 7.67 15.94
CA SER A 92 -0.16 7.50 16.86
C SER A 92 0.34 8.84 17.35
N SER A 93 -0.15 9.29 18.50
CA SER A 93 0.34 10.50 19.16
C SER A 93 1.75 10.34 19.73
N PHE A 94 2.22 9.10 19.96
CA PHE A 94 3.52 8.80 20.55
C PHE A 94 4.39 7.89 19.67
N LYS A 95 5.71 8.16 19.67
CA LYS A 95 6.72 7.41 18.90
C LYS A 95 6.74 5.91 19.21
N PHE A 96 6.42 5.51 20.45
CA PHE A 96 6.31 4.11 20.85
C PHE A 96 5.15 3.37 20.16
N GLN A 97 4.01 4.06 19.92
CA GLN A 97 2.87 3.49 19.22
C GLN A 97 3.15 3.31 17.73
N VAL A 98 3.97 4.17 17.12
CA VAL A 98 4.35 4.04 15.70
C VAL A 98 5.12 2.74 15.42
N SER A 99 5.85 2.21 16.40
CA SER A 99 6.54 0.91 16.26
C SER A 99 5.59 -0.29 16.12
N ARG A 100 4.32 -0.13 16.51
CA ARG A 100 3.25 -1.13 16.33
C ARG A 100 2.60 -1.06 14.94
N TRP A 101 2.98 -0.07 14.13
CA TRP A 101 2.51 0.06 12.75
C TRP A 101 3.37 -0.75 11.80
N VAL A 102 2.69 -1.44 10.89
CA VAL A 102 3.28 -2.14 9.76
C VAL A 102 2.74 -1.52 8.48
N VAL A 103 3.62 -1.00 7.64
CA VAL A 103 3.30 -0.53 6.29
C VAL A 103 3.56 -1.68 5.33
N THR A 104 2.55 -2.06 4.55
CA THR A 104 2.64 -3.16 3.59
C THR A 104 2.20 -2.76 2.19
N ALA A 105 2.79 -3.39 1.18
CA ALA A 105 2.44 -3.19 -0.23
C ALA A 105 2.26 -4.54 -0.93
N GLN A 106 1.21 -4.65 -1.74
CA GLN A 106 0.91 -5.86 -2.55
C GLN A 106 1.94 -6.13 -3.65
N ASN A 107 2.65 -5.09 -4.09
CA ASN A 107 3.62 -5.17 -5.19
C ASN A 107 4.94 -4.51 -4.75
N PRO A 108 6.11 -5.18 -4.90
CA PRO A 108 7.40 -4.65 -4.47
C PRO A 108 7.91 -3.46 -5.32
N PHE A 109 7.26 -3.13 -6.45
CA PHE A 109 7.70 -2.08 -7.37
C PHE A 109 7.23 -0.69 -6.92
N GLU A 110 6.35 -0.05 -7.69
CA GLU A 110 5.93 1.34 -7.44
C GLU A 110 5.26 1.48 -6.06
N LEU A 111 4.47 0.48 -5.63
CA LEU A 111 3.80 0.48 -4.33
C LEU A 111 4.77 0.18 -3.18
N GLY A 112 5.73 -0.72 -3.41
CA GLY A 112 6.78 -1.03 -2.45
C GLY A 112 7.66 0.17 -2.13
N LEU A 113 8.01 0.98 -3.15
CA LEU A 113 8.73 2.23 -2.94
C LEU A 113 7.92 3.24 -2.10
N ILE A 114 6.62 3.39 -2.39
CA ILE A 114 5.74 4.26 -1.58
C ILE A 114 5.70 3.78 -0.12
N ALA A 115 5.48 2.48 0.09
CA ALA A 115 5.45 1.88 1.42
C ALA A 115 6.77 2.09 2.17
N TRP A 116 7.91 1.93 1.49
CA TRP A 116 9.23 2.17 2.06
C TRP A 116 9.45 3.63 2.46
N ILE A 117 9.01 4.59 1.63
CA ILE A 117 9.11 6.01 1.98
C ILE A 117 8.26 6.31 3.21
N ILE A 118 7.01 5.82 3.24
CA ILE A 118 6.12 6.03 4.39
C ILE A 118 6.72 5.42 5.66
N SER A 119 7.26 4.20 5.59
CA SER A 119 7.89 3.55 6.74
C SER A 119 9.09 4.33 7.25
N ARG A 120 9.92 4.88 6.35
CA ARG A 120 11.08 5.72 6.73
C ARG A 120 10.67 7.06 7.35
N LEU A 121 9.64 7.71 6.82
CA LEU A 121 9.18 9.01 7.31
C LEU A 121 8.45 8.92 8.66
N THR A 122 7.84 7.78 8.95
CA THR A 122 7.05 7.57 10.17
C THR A 122 7.81 6.78 11.24
N GLY A 123 8.74 5.90 10.85
CA GLY A 123 9.39 4.94 11.75
C GLY A 123 8.60 3.63 11.91
N ALA A 124 7.55 3.42 11.12
CA ALA A 124 6.80 2.17 11.08
C ALA A 124 7.62 1.02 10.46
N ARG A 125 7.24 -0.23 10.75
CA ARG A 125 7.88 -1.42 10.15
C ARG A 125 7.42 -1.57 8.71
N LEU A 126 8.32 -2.01 7.81
CA LEU A 126 7.98 -2.27 6.41
C LEU A 126 7.79 -3.77 6.17
N HIS A 127 6.71 -4.14 5.49
CA HIS A 127 6.43 -5.51 5.06
C HIS A 127 6.05 -5.55 3.58
N LEU A 128 6.97 -5.95 2.71
CA LEU A 128 6.71 -6.03 1.27
C LEU A 128 6.25 -7.43 0.88
N GLN A 129 5.11 -7.53 0.20
CA GLN A 129 4.62 -8.79 -0.34
C GLN A 129 5.22 -9.02 -1.73
N ILE A 130 6.16 -9.97 -1.81
CA ILE A 130 6.81 -10.34 -3.07
C ILE A 130 6.06 -11.53 -3.65
N HIS A 131 5.27 -11.30 -4.69
CA HIS A 131 4.53 -12.34 -5.42
C HIS A 131 5.15 -12.69 -6.78
N THR A 132 6.31 -12.12 -7.11
CA THR A 132 6.98 -12.33 -8.41
C THR A 132 8.45 -12.59 -8.21
N ASP A 133 8.94 -13.63 -8.87
CA ASP A 133 10.36 -14.01 -8.92
C ASP A 133 11.15 -13.03 -9.81
N PHE A 134 11.32 -11.80 -9.32
CA PHE A 134 11.97 -10.70 -10.05
C PHE A 134 13.50 -10.90 -10.20
N LEU A 135 14.04 -11.99 -9.64
CA LEU A 135 15.44 -12.37 -9.68
C LEU A 135 15.79 -13.24 -10.91
N SER A 136 14.82 -13.65 -11.74
CA SER A 136 15.16 -14.40 -12.95
C SER A 136 15.95 -13.53 -13.94
N PRO A 137 17.13 -13.98 -14.43
CA PRO A 137 18.00 -13.21 -15.35
C PRO A 137 17.33 -12.78 -16.66
N TYR A 138 16.21 -13.42 -17.03
CA TYR A 138 15.46 -13.14 -18.25
C TYR A 138 14.59 -11.86 -18.15
N PHE A 139 14.30 -11.34 -16.95
CA PHE A 139 13.45 -10.16 -16.78
C PHE A 139 14.18 -8.83 -17.05
N ALA A 140 15.51 -8.80 -16.88
CA ALA A 140 16.32 -7.58 -16.97
C ALA A 140 16.60 -7.10 -18.42
N ARG A 141 16.42 -7.97 -19.42
CA ARG A 141 16.84 -7.68 -20.82
C ARG A 141 15.78 -6.96 -21.68
N HIS A 142 14.52 -6.84 -21.24
CA HIS A 142 13.44 -6.36 -22.13
C HIS A 142 12.94 -4.91 -21.91
N SER A 143 13.26 -4.21 -20.81
CA SER A 143 12.76 -2.84 -20.61
C SER A 143 13.50 -2.03 -19.53
N LEU A 144 13.68 -0.72 -19.73
CA LEU A 144 14.16 0.24 -18.72
C LEU A 144 13.35 0.16 -17.41
N ARG A 145 12.05 -0.16 -17.52
CA ARG A 145 11.17 -0.37 -16.37
C ARG A 145 11.58 -1.58 -15.54
N ASN A 146 12.10 -2.63 -16.15
CA ASN A 146 12.58 -3.82 -15.44
C ASN A 146 13.94 -3.58 -14.80
N ARG A 147 14.81 -2.76 -15.41
CA ARG A 147 16.09 -2.36 -14.82
C ARG A 147 15.91 -1.53 -13.55
N PHE A 148 14.95 -0.61 -13.53
CA PHE A 148 14.56 0.13 -12.32
C PHE A 148 14.02 -0.79 -11.23
N ARG A 149 13.24 -1.81 -11.61
CA ARG A 149 12.68 -2.81 -10.68
C ARG A 149 13.75 -3.71 -10.05
N THR A 150 14.77 -4.13 -10.81
CA THR A 150 15.91 -4.90 -10.28
C THR A 150 16.75 -4.05 -9.31
N LEU A 151 16.93 -2.77 -9.60
CA LEU A 151 17.67 -1.86 -8.73
C LEU A 151 16.92 -1.57 -7.42
N LEU A 152 15.61 -1.37 -7.49
CA LEU A 152 14.75 -1.28 -6.31
C LEU A 152 14.78 -2.56 -5.47
N ALA A 153 14.71 -3.72 -6.10
CA ALA A 153 14.75 -4.99 -5.39
C ALA A 153 16.07 -5.19 -4.62
N ARG A 154 17.22 -4.88 -5.23
CA ARG A 154 18.54 -4.93 -4.56
C ARG A 154 18.69 -3.90 -3.45
N PHE A 155 17.97 -2.78 -3.51
CA PHE A 155 17.97 -1.73 -2.49
C PHE A 155 16.99 -2.00 -1.34
N LEU A 156 15.84 -2.61 -1.64
CA LEU A 156 14.77 -2.90 -0.68
C LEU A 156 14.99 -4.21 0.08
N LEU A 157 15.70 -5.19 -0.52
CA LEU A 157 16.08 -6.42 0.15
C LEU A 157 17.51 -6.30 0.70
N PRO A 158 17.72 -6.44 2.02
CA PRO A 158 19.05 -6.64 2.55
C PRO A 158 19.65 -7.94 1.98
N PRO A 159 20.98 -8.05 1.84
CA PRO A 159 21.65 -9.25 1.32
C PRO A 159 21.36 -10.56 2.11
N SER A 160 20.65 -10.50 3.24
CA SER A 160 20.41 -11.64 4.14
C SER A 160 19.02 -12.30 4.03
N GLN A 161 18.09 -11.81 3.20
CA GLN A 161 16.81 -12.51 3.00
C GLN A 161 16.72 -13.10 1.60
N LYS A 162 17.27 -14.31 1.46
CA LYS A 162 16.90 -15.25 0.40
C LYS A 162 15.39 -15.50 0.52
N VAL A 163 14.63 -15.00 -0.44
CA VAL A 163 13.21 -15.33 -0.60
C VAL A 163 13.15 -16.60 -1.43
N SER A 164 12.71 -17.72 -0.85
CA SER A 164 12.33 -18.91 -1.62
C SER A 164 11.06 -18.60 -2.41
N ALA A 165 11.13 -18.77 -3.73
CA ALA A 165 9.96 -18.86 -4.58
C ALA A 165 9.15 -20.11 -4.19
N ILE A 166 7.83 -19.97 -4.07
CA ILE A 166 6.86 -21.07 -4.10
C ILE A 166 6.11 -20.94 -5.41
#